data_AF-A0A2E0GAI7-F1
#
_entry.id   AF-A0A2E0GAI7-F1
#
_cell.length_a   1.000
_cell.length_b   1.000
_cell.length_c   1.000
_cell.angle_alpha   90.00
_cell.angle_beta   90.00
_cell.angle_gamma   90.00
#
_symmetry.space_group_name_H-M   'P 1'
#
loop_
_entity.id
_entity.type
_entity.pdbx_description
1 polymer ?
#
loop_
_entity_poly.entity_id
_entity_poly.type
_entity_poly.pdbx_seq_one_letter_code
_entity_poly.pdbx_strand_id
1 'polypeptide(L)'
;MGLVQKLIYRKALICLFVIILSLHISTANANIETNIDATRFLSNYCVTLVNEIEKSYQKQLDAIENNKMIEFTKVSKYIYGVSDLYDNLDCSIYIDR
;
A
#
# COMPACT_ATOMS: atom_id res chain seq x y z
N MET A 1 28.75 19.95 40.03
CA MET A 1 27.89 19.81 38.83
C MET A 1 26.44 19.95 39.24
N GLY A 2 25.78 21.02 38.79
CA GLY A 2 24.50 21.51 39.32
C GLY A 2 23.31 20.60 39.05
N LEU A 3 22.30 20.70 39.92
CA LEU A 3 21.04 19.94 39.88
C LEU A 3 20.35 19.99 38.50
N VAL A 4 20.46 21.15 37.83
CA VAL A 4 19.94 21.43 36.48
C VAL A 4 20.59 20.53 35.42
N GLN A 5 21.89 20.29 35.52
CA GLN A 5 22.65 19.51 34.54
C GLN A 5 22.30 18.02 34.61
N LYS A 6 22.05 17.50 35.82
CA LYS A 6 21.54 16.13 36.02
C LYS A 6 20.12 15.95 35.45
N LEU A 7 19.29 16.98 35.55
CA LEU A 7 17.91 16.97 35.04
C LEU A 7 17.87 16.99 33.51
N ILE A 8 18.72 17.80 32.88
CA ILE A 8 18.88 17.83 31.41
C ILE A 8 19.41 16.48 30.91
N TYR A 9 20.42 15.91 31.57
CA TYR A 9 20.98 14.61 31.21
C TYR A 9 19.93 13.49 31.30
N ARG A 10 19.11 13.48 32.35
CA ARG A 10 18.04 12.49 32.53
C ARG A 10 16.96 12.59 31.43
N LYS A 11 16.59 13.80 31.02
CA LYS A 11 15.65 14.02 29.91
C LYS A 11 16.23 13.60 28.57
N ALA A 12 17.49 13.91 28.31
CA ALA A 12 18.19 13.49 27.10
C ALA A 12 18.28 11.97 26.98
N LEU A 13 18.53 11.28 28.11
CA LEU A 13 18.62 9.82 28.15
C LEU A 13 17.27 9.13 27.91
N ILE A 14 16.17 9.71 28.40
CA ILE A 14 14.81 9.24 28.10
C ILE A 14 14.48 9.43 26.61
N CYS A 15 14.80 10.60 26.04
CA CYS A 15 14.60 10.83 24.60
C CYS A 15 15.41 9.85 23.74
N LEU A 16 16.67 9.60 24.11
CA LEU A 16 17.52 8.63 23.42
C LEU A 16 16.90 7.22 23.46
N PHE A 17 16.39 6.81 24.61
CA PHE A 17 15.75 5.50 24.78
C PHE A 17 14.49 5.35 23.91
N VAL A 18 13.67 6.40 23.82
CA VAL A 18 12.49 6.45 22.94
C VAL A 18 12.88 6.35 21.46
N ILE A 19 13.95 7.04 21.05
CA ILE A 19 14.46 6.99 19.67
C ILE A 19 15.01 5.59 19.33
N ILE A 20 15.73 4.96 20.24
CA ILE A 20 16.25 3.59 20.04
C ILE A 20 15.10 2.59 19.94
N LEU A 21 14.08 2.71 20.78
CA LEU A 21 12.89 1.87 20.72
C LEU A 21 12.09 2.06 19.43
N SER A 22 11.97 3.29 18.92
CA SER A 22 11.27 3.55 17.66
C SER A 22 12.03 3.07 16.42
N LEU A 23 13.36 2.97 16.49
CA LEU A 23 14.17 2.37 15.42
C LEU A 23 13.94 0.85 15.27
N HIS A 24 13.37 0.17 16.27
CA HIS A 24 13.02 -1.25 16.18
C HIS A 24 11.63 -1.53 15.58
N ILE A 25 10.84 -0.51 15.24
CA ILE A 25 9.42 -0.72 14.85
C ILE A 25 9.21 -1.14 13.39
N SER A 26 10.19 -1.04 12.49
CA SER A 26 9.89 -1.40 11.09
C SER A 26 11.10 -1.86 10.28
N THR A 27 11.39 -3.15 10.39
CA THR A 27 11.74 -3.94 9.20
C THR A 27 10.90 -5.21 9.21
N ALA A 28 9.57 -5.06 9.18
CA ALA A 28 8.73 -6.09 8.58
C ALA A 28 9.02 -6.08 7.07
N ASN A 29 10.23 -6.52 6.70
CA ASN A 29 10.46 -7.03 5.37
C ASN A 29 9.52 -8.22 5.28
N ALA A 30 8.36 -8.02 4.64
CA ALA A 30 7.45 -9.09 4.30
C ALA A 30 8.15 -9.98 3.27
N ASN A 31 9.11 -10.76 3.73
CA ASN A 31 9.79 -11.75 2.94
C ASN A 31 8.77 -12.89 2.77
N ILE A 32 8.39 -13.19 1.53
CA ILE A 32 7.47 -14.28 1.23
C ILE A 32 8.26 -15.58 1.39
N GLU A 33 8.26 -16.14 2.59
CA GLU A 33 9.01 -17.35 2.92
C GLU A 33 8.13 -18.61 2.88
N THR A 34 6.81 -18.44 2.98
CA THR A 34 5.86 -19.56 3.03
C THR A 34 4.74 -19.42 1.99
N ASN A 35 4.13 -20.56 1.63
CA ASN A 35 2.95 -20.58 0.76
C ASN A 35 1.77 -19.78 1.36
N ILE A 36 1.64 -19.77 2.68
CA ILE A 36 0.62 -18.99 3.39
C ILE A 36 0.86 -17.49 3.19
N ASP A 37 2.10 -17.04 3.25
CA ASP A 37 2.44 -15.62 3.04
C ASP A 37 2.24 -15.21 1.58
N ALA A 38 2.57 -16.09 0.63
CA ALA A 38 2.30 -15.87 -0.79
C ALA A 38 0.80 -15.77 -1.08
N THR A 39 0.00 -16.66 -0.48
CA THR A 39 -1.47 -16.65 -0.61
C THR A 39 -2.07 -15.39 -0.01
N ARG A 40 -1.62 -14.98 1.18
CA ARG A 40 -2.08 -13.74 1.84
C ARG A 40 -1.71 -12.51 1.00
N PHE A 41 -0.50 -12.48 0.46
CA PHE A 41 -0.07 -11.40 -0.42
C PHE A 41 -0.94 -11.34 -1.68
N LEU A 42 -1.13 -12.46 -2.37
CA LEU A 42 -1.94 -12.53 -3.59
C LEU A 42 -3.38 -12.10 -3.34
N SER A 43 -4.02 -12.58 -2.26
CA SER A 43 -5.39 -12.16 -1.91
C SER A 43 -5.48 -10.65 -1.70
N ASN A 44 -4.57 -10.05 -0.92
CA ASN A 44 -4.54 -8.60 -0.71
C ASN A 44 -4.24 -7.82 -2.00
N TYR A 45 -3.36 -8.35 -2.84
CA TYR A 45 -3.00 -7.73 -4.11
C TYR A 45 -4.19 -7.76 -5.08
N CYS A 46 -4.91 -8.87 -5.17
CA CYS A 46 -6.12 -9.00 -6.00
C CYS A 46 -7.21 -8.01 -5.58
N VAL A 47 -7.46 -7.83 -4.28
CA VAL A 47 -8.38 -6.79 -3.78
C VAL A 47 -7.91 -5.39 -4.19
N THR A 48 -6.59 -5.14 -4.13
CA THR A 48 -6.01 -3.86 -4.55
C THR A 48 -6.21 -3.60 -6.04
N LEU A 49 -6.07 -4.62 -6.89
CA LEU A 49 -6.31 -4.50 -8.34
C LEU A 49 -7.76 -4.14 -8.64
N VAL A 50 -8.73 -4.80 -7.99
CA VAL A 50 -10.17 -4.49 -8.17
C VAL A 50 -10.47 -3.05 -7.76
N ASN A 51 -9.94 -2.60 -6.62
CA ASN A 51 -10.14 -1.23 -6.15
C ASN A 51 -9.53 -0.18 -7.12
N GLU A 52 -8.38 -0.46 -7.73
CA GLU A 52 -7.80 0.44 -8.73
C GLU A 52 -8.57 0.42 -10.06
N ILE A 53 -9.18 -0.71 -10.45
CA ILE A 53 -10.12 -0.77 -11.58
C ILE A 53 -11.33 0.12 -11.31
N GLU A 54 -11.98 -0.03 -10.15
CA GLU A 54 -13.16 0.77 -9.78
C GLU A 54 -12.85 2.27 -9.77
N LYS A 55 -11.78 2.66 -9.08
CA LYS A 55 -11.33 4.07 -9.01
C LYS A 55 -11.00 4.64 -10.39
N SER A 56 -10.39 3.83 -11.27
CA SER A 56 -10.07 4.26 -12.62
C SER A 56 -11.32 4.36 -13.49
N TYR A 57 -12.30 3.48 -13.29
CA TYR A 57 -13.59 3.55 -13.95
C TYR A 57 -14.32 4.86 -13.63
N GLN A 58 -14.32 5.32 -12.37
CA GLN A 58 -14.88 6.63 -12.02
C GLN A 58 -14.21 7.78 -12.79
N LYS A 59 -12.87 7.78 -12.90
CA LYS A 59 -12.14 8.77 -13.70
C LYS A 59 -12.48 8.69 -15.19
N GLN A 60 -12.75 7.49 -15.70
CA GLN A 60 -13.16 7.27 -17.08
C GLN A 60 -14.53 7.90 -17.35
N LEU A 61 -15.48 7.76 -16.41
CA LEU A 61 -16.79 8.41 -16.48
C LEU A 61 -16.66 9.93 -16.47
N ASP A 62 -15.89 10.49 -15.52
CA ASP A 62 -15.61 11.92 -15.46
C ASP A 62 -15.01 12.45 -16.78
N ALA A 63 -14.12 11.68 -17.41
CA ALA A 63 -13.51 12.06 -18.67
C ALA A 63 -14.53 12.12 -19.82
N ILE A 64 -15.48 11.18 -19.88
CA ILE A 64 -16.58 11.20 -20.87
C ILE A 64 -17.47 12.42 -20.63
N GLU A 65 -17.92 12.64 -19.38
CA GLU A 65 -18.83 13.73 -19.03
C GLU A 65 -18.26 15.10 -19.39
N ASN A 66 -16.93 15.24 -19.29
CA ASN A 66 -16.22 16.48 -19.62
C ASN A 66 -15.67 16.51 -21.06
N ASN A 67 -16.08 15.57 -21.92
CA ASN A 67 -15.64 15.46 -23.33
C ASN A 67 -14.10 15.39 -23.52
N LYS A 68 -13.38 14.81 -22.53
CA LYS A 68 -11.93 14.65 -22.51
C LYS A 68 -11.51 13.31 -23.12
N MET A 69 -11.69 13.14 -24.43
CA MET A 69 -11.50 11.86 -25.11
C MET A 69 -10.09 11.26 -25.04
N ILE A 70 -9.06 12.12 -24.97
CA ILE A 70 -7.66 11.66 -24.78
C ILE A 70 -7.50 11.01 -23.40
N GLU A 71 -8.03 11.65 -22.35
CA GLU A 71 -7.96 11.14 -20.98
C GLU A 71 -8.79 9.86 -20.84
N PHE A 72 -10.00 9.83 -21.43
CA PHE A 72 -10.82 8.63 -21.52
C PHE A 72 -10.01 7.46 -22.08
N THR A 73 -9.39 7.64 -23.26
CA THR A 73 -8.62 6.59 -23.93
C THR A 73 -7.44 6.11 -23.08
N LYS A 74 -6.74 7.03 -22.42
CA LYS A 74 -5.62 6.72 -21.54
C LYS A 74 -6.07 5.89 -20.33
N VAL A 75 -7.15 6.29 -19.67
CA VAL A 75 -7.70 5.57 -18.53
C VAL A 75 -8.26 4.21 -18.95
N SER A 76 -8.92 4.10 -20.10
CA SER A 76 -9.39 2.82 -20.65
C SER A 76 -8.25 1.81 -20.83
N LYS A 77 -7.12 2.24 -21.38
CA LYS A 77 -5.93 1.37 -21.54
C LYS A 77 -5.34 0.95 -20.20
N TYR A 78 -5.34 1.85 -19.22
CA TYR A 78 -4.89 1.53 -17.87
C TYR A 78 -5.80 0.48 -17.22
N ILE A 79 -7.12 0.67 -17.27
CA ILE A 79 -8.10 -0.31 -16.78
C ILE A 79 -7.86 -1.67 -17.43
N TYR A 80 -7.73 -1.72 -18.76
CA TYR A 80 -7.45 -2.96 -19.49
C TYR A 80 -6.18 -3.67 -18.98
N GLY A 81 -5.08 -2.93 -18.79
CA GLY A 81 -3.83 -3.51 -18.28
C GLY A 81 -3.95 -4.05 -16.85
N VAL A 82 -4.70 -3.37 -15.98
CA VAL A 82 -4.94 -3.85 -14.61
C VAL A 82 -5.88 -5.06 -14.60
N SER A 83 -6.91 -5.09 -15.46
CA SER A 83 -7.80 -6.23 -15.63
C SER A 83 -7.07 -7.46 -16.17
N ASP A 84 -6.17 -7.28 -17.15
CA ASP A 84 -5.35 -8.38 -17.66
C ASP A 84 -4.43 -8.97 -16.59
N LEU A 85 -3.86 -8.13 -15.72
CA LEU A 85 -3.09 -8.60 -14.55
C LEU A 85 -3.97 -9.37 -13.56
N TYR A 86 -5.20 -8.90 -13.30
CA TYR A 86 -6.16 -9.58 -12.43
C TYR A 86 -6.50 -10.98 -12.95
N ASP A 87 -6.76 -11.11 -14.26
CA ASP A 87 -7.11 -12.38 -14.90
C ASP A 87 -5.92 -13.34 -14.91
N ASN A 88 -4.72 -12.85 -15.25
CA ASN A 88 -3.50 -13.68 -15.31
C ASN A 88 -3.01 -14.16 -13.93
N LEU A 89 -3.40 -13.48 -12.86
CA LEU A 89 -3.14 -13.91 -11.48
C LEU A 89 -4.22 -14.84 -10.92
N ASP A 90 -5.25 -15.16 -11.72
CA ASP A 90 -6.43 -15.93 -11.34
C ASP A 90 -7.07 -15.39 -10.05
N CYS A 91 -7.21 -14.06 -9.99
CA CYS A 91 -7.64 -13.39 -8.75
C CYS A 91 -9.04 -13.81 -8.27
N SER A 92 -9.88 -14.35 -9.16
CA SER A 92 -11.20 -14.92 -8.84
C SER A 92 -11.16 -15.92 -7.69
N ILE A 93 -10.12 -16.76 -7.58
CA ILE A 93 -10.08 -17.82 -6.57
C ILE A 93 -9.76 -17.30 -5.15
N TYR A 94 -9.34 -16.03 -5.03
CA TYR A 94 -8.89 -15.42 -3.78
C TYR A 94 -9.87 -14.42 -3.17
N ILE A 95 -10.91 -14.01 -3.92
CA ILE A 95 -11.91 -13.04 -3.48
C ILE A 95 -13.17 -13.73 -2.92
N ASP A 96 -13.43 -14.99 -3.30
CA ASP A 96 -14.58 -15.79 -2.87
C ASP A 96 -14.31 -16.76 -1.69
N ARG A 97 -13.22 -16.58 -0.92
CA ARG A 97 -12.89 -17.43 0.25
C ARG A 97 -13.19 -16.77 1.59
#